data_AF-A0AAP7A246-F1
#
_entry.id   AF-A0AAP7A246-F1
#
_cell.length_a   1.000
_cell.length_b   1.000
_cell.length_c   1.000
_cell.angle_alpha   90.00
_cell.angle_beta   90.00
_cell.angle_gamma   90.00
#
_symmetry.space_group_name_H-M   'P 1'
#
loop_
_entity.id
_entity.type
_entity.pdbx_description
1 polymer ?
#
loop_
_entity_poly.entity_id
_entity_poly.type
_entity_poly.pdbx_seq_one_letter_code
_entity_poly.pdbx_strand_id
1 'polypeptide(L)'
;MRKRRKSRRLPLNDKQLCAIDLLANTHLNHEDIARELGVCRMTLYRWRQRPDFERTLQREINRIMNARFRDMQKRYMPRTVGEIEHVFRLTGLM
;
A
#
# COMPACT_ATOMS: atom_id res chain seq x y z
N MET A 1 34.33 8.72 -20.28
CA MET A 1 33.25 9.04 -19.31
C MET A 1 31.90 8.56 -19.85
N ARG A 2 31.42 7.37 -19.46
CA ARG A 2 30.10 6.84 -19.89
C ARG A 2 28.99 7.67 -19.21
N LYS A 3 28.30 8.53 -19.99
CA LYS A 3 27.08 9.23 -19.53
C LYS A 3 26.08 8.18 -19.04
N ARG A 4 25.81 8.15 -17.72
CA ARG A 4 24.69 7.37 -17.15
C ARG A 4 23.40 7.87 -17.80
N ARG A 5 22.86 7.10 -18.75
CA ARG A 5 21.55 7.38 -19.35
C ARG A 5 20.55 7.42 -18.19
N LYS A 6 19.90 8.56 -17.96
CA LYS A 6 18.72 8.66 -17.08
C LYS A 6 17.78 7.54 -17.51
N SER A 7 17.69 6.47 -16.72
CA SER A 7 16.82 5.34 -17.02
C SER A 7 15.43 5.91 -17.26
N ARG A 8 14.91 5.76 -18.48
CA ARG A 8 13.51 6.03 -18.78
C ARG A 8 12.74 5.20 -17.76
N ARG A 9 12.12 5.86 -16.77
CA ARG A 9 11.40 5.18 -15.70
C ARG A 9 10.24 4.47 -16.38
N LEU A 10 10.37 3.15 -16.53
CA LEU A 10 9.28 2.34 -17.08
C LEU A 10 8.08 2.49 -16.15
N PRO A 11 6.87 2.67 -16.70
CA PRO A 11 5.64 2.70 -15.92
C PRO A 11 5.52 1.42 -15.08
N LEU A 12 4.73 1.47 -14.01
CA LEU A 12 4.50 0.32 -13.14
C LEU A 12 3.95 -0.84 -13.98
N ASN A 13 4.62 -1.99 -13.90
CA ASN A 13 4.23 -3.20 -14.60
C ASN A 13 3.06 -3.88 -13.87
N ASP A 14 2.30 -4.74 -14.54
CA ASP A 14 1.11 -5.39 -13.98
C ASP A 14 1.41 -6.16 -12.69
N LYS A 15 2.57 -6.86 -12.64
CA LYS A 15 3.04 -7.52 -11.42
C LYS A 15 3.29 -6.56 -10.25
N GLN A 16 3.72 -5.34 -10.54
CA GLN A 16 3.95 -4.33 -9.51
C GLN A 16 2.63 -3.78 -8.98
N LEU A 17 1.63 -3.63 -9.84
CA LEU A 17 0.28 -3.24 -9.44
C LEU A 17 -0.38 -4.34 -8.58
N CYS A 18 -0.23 -5.60 -8.97
CA CYS A 18 -0.73 -6.72 -8.17
C CYS A 18 -0.01 -6.80 -6.80
N ALA A 19 1.30 -6.54 -6.76
CA ALA A 19 2.04 -6.43 -5.50
C ALA A 19 1.54 -5.29 -4.61
N ILE A 20 1.18 -4.14 -5.19
CA ILE A 20 0.60 -3.01 -4.45
C ILE A 20 -0.73 -3.41 -3.82
N ASP A 21 -1.59 -4.08 -4.58
CA ASP A 21 -2.89 -4.54 -4.07
C ASP A 21 -2.73 -5.53 -2.92
N LEU A 22 -1.86 -6.54 -3.08
CA LEU A 22 -1.57 -7.52 -2.02
C LEU A 22 -0.98 -6.86 -0.77
N LEU A 23 -0.04 -5.92 -0.93
CA LEU A 23 0.56 -5.19 0.18
C LEU A 23 -0.45 -4.28 0.90
N ALA A 24 -1.45 -3.76 0.20
CA ALA A 24 -2.43 -2.85 0.77
C ALA A 24 -3.63 -3.58 1.42
N ASN A 25 -4.01 -4.74 0.89
CA ASN A 25 -5.21 -5.47 1.32
C ASN A 25 -4.95 -6.63 2.28
N THR A 26 -3.73 -7.17 2.33
CA THR A 26 -3.44 -8.39 3.10
C THR A 26 -2.47 -8.13 4.26
N HIS A 27 -2.52 -9.00 5.27
CA HIS A 27 -1.53 -9.07 6.34
C HIS A 27 -0.40 -10.06 6.02
N LEU A 28 -0.25 -10.44 4.74
CA LEU A 28 0.81 -11.37 4.32
C LEU A 28 2.18 -10.72 4.52
N ASN A 29 3.16 -11.54 4.89
CA ASN A 29 4.54 -11.09 4.95
C ASN A 29 5.11 -10.91 3.52
N HIS A 30 6.22 -10.19 3.40
CA HIS A 30 6.84 -9.93 2.09
C HIS A 30 7.32 -11.19 1.36
N GLU A 31 7.62 -12.29 2.06
CA GLU A 31 8.04 -13.55 1.44
C GLU A 31 6.86 -14.25 0.76
N ASP A 32 5.70 -14.30 1.42
CA ASP A 32 4.50 -14.93 0.89
C ASP A 32 3.95 -14.16 -0.31
N ILE A 33 3.96 -12.81 -0.24
CA ILE A 33 3.59 -11.96 -1.38
C ILE A 33 4.54 -12.19 -2.57
N ALA A 34 5.85 -12.31 -2.31
CA ALA A 34 6.82 -12.57 -3.36
C ALA A 34 6.60 -13.96 -4.00
N ARG A 35 6.32 -14.98 -3.17
CA ARG A 35 6.00 -16.34 -3.63
C ARG A 35 4.76 -16.34 -4.52
N GLU A 36 3.70 -15.66 -4.11
CA GLU A 36 2.43 -15.59 -4.84
C GLU A 36 2.58 -14.92 -6.21
N LEU A 37 3.42 -13.89 -6.30
CA LEU A 37 3.71 -13.18 -7.56
C LEU A 37 4.75 -13.88 -8.44
N GLY A 38 5.35 -14.98 -7.95
CA GLY A 38 6.44 -15.68 -8.62
C GLY A 38 7.68 -14.81 -8.81
N VAL A 39 8.01 -13.97 -7.81
CA VAL A 39 9.19 -13.11 -7.81
C VAL A 39 10.05 -13.39 -6.58
N CYS A 40 11.33 -13.04 -6.63
CA CYS A 40 12.16 -13.15 -5.43
C CYS A 40 11.87 -12.00 -4.44
N ARG A 41 12.01 -12.26 -3.14
CA ARG A 41 11.83 -11.25 -2.08
C ARG A 41 12.66 -9.98 -2.29
N MET A 42 13.88 -10.14 -2.81
CA MET A 42 14.77 -9.02 -3.15
C MET A 42 14.18 -8.13 -4.27
N THR A 43 13.43 -8.71 -5.21
CA THR A 43 12.75 -7.95 -6.27
C THR A 43 11.63 -7.09 -5.68
N LEU A 44 10.81 -7.66 -4.80
CA LEU A 44 9.77 -6.93 -4.08
C LEU A 44 10.38 -5.79 -3.23
N TYR A 45 11.48 -6.06 -2.52
CA TYR A 45 12.21 -5.05 -1.77
C TYR A 45 12.67 -3.89 -2.67
N ARG A 46 13.28 -4.19 -3.83
CA ARG A 46 13.71 -3.17 -4.80
C ARG A 46 12.54 -2.36 -5.36
N TRP A 47 11.37 -2.96 -5.54
CA TRP A 47 10.19 -2.23 -5.97
C TRP A 47 9.75 -1.20 -4.94
N ARG A 48 9.72 -1.56 -3.65
CA ARG A 48 9.38 -0.65 -2.56
C ARG A 48 10.33 0.53 -2.41
N GLN A 49 11.61 0.35 -2.77
CA GLN A 49 12.58 1.44 -2.79
C GLN A 49 12.31 2.47 -3.91
N ARG A 50 11.40 2.18 -4.86
CA ARG A 50 11.05 3.14 -5.90
C ARG A 50 9.96 4.12 -5.42
N PRO A 51 10.17 5.45 -5.54
CA PRO A 51 9.20 6.44 -5.08
C PRO A 51 7.86 6.46 -5.80
N ASP A 52 7.79 5.92 -7.02
CA ASP A 52 6.54 5.79 -7.79
C ASP A 52 5.70 4.60 -7.30
N PHE A 53 6.36 3.48 -6.98
CA PHE A 53 5.73 2.33 -6.35
C PHE A 53 5.17 2.70 -4.98
N GLU A 54 5.99 3.26 -4.09
CA GLU A 54 5.57 3.58 -2.73
C GLU A 54 4.44 4.63 -2.71
N ARG A 55 4.48 5.64 -3.58
CA ARG A 55 3.38 6.61 -3.71
C ARG A 55 2.07 5.99 -4.18
N THR A 56 2.15 4.92 -4.98
CA THR A 56 0.95 4.23 -5.47
C THR A 56 0.41 3.30 -4.40
N LEU A 57 1.32 2.60 -3.69
CA LEU A 57 0.99 1.80 -2.51
C LEU A 57 0.27 2.64 -1.45
N GLN A 58 0.83 3.79 -1.06
CA GLN A 58 0.21 4.64 -0.04
C GLN A 58 -1.17 5.14 -0.47
N ARG A 59 -1.35 5.44 -1.77
CA ARG A 59 -2.65 5.85 -2.31
C ARG A 59 -3.67 4.71 -2.19
N GLU A 60 -3.27 3.48 -2.49
CA GLU A 60 -4.18 2.33 -2.40
C GLU A 60 -4.52 2.01 -0.94
N ILE A 61 -3.53 2.03 -0.04
CA ILE A 61 -3.74 1.90 1.42
C ILE A 61 -4.75 2.94 1.89
N ASN A 62 -4.52 4.22 1.58
CA ASN A 62 -5.42 5.30 1.99
C ASN A 62 -6.83 5.11 1.40
N ARG A 63 -6.94 4.63 0.16
CA ARG A 63 -8.23 4.34 -0.48
C ARG A 63 -9.00 3.24 0.26
N ILE A 64 -8.33 2.12 0.56
CA ILE A 64 -8.92 0.99 1.28
C ILE A 64 -9.32 1.42 2.69
N MET A 65 -8.45 2.14 3.39
CA MET A 65 -8.73 2.66 4.73
C MET A 65 -9.91 3.63 4.73
N ASN A 66 -9.96 4.58 3.78
CA ASN A 66 -11.08 5.51 3.65
C ASN A 66 -12.40 4.79 3.31
N ALA A 67 -12.35 3.74 2.48
CA ALA A 67 -13.53 2.92 2.17
C ALA A 67 -14.03 2.20 3.43
N ARG A 68 -13.12 1.52 4.17
CA ARG A 68 -13.43 0.85 5.44
C ARG A 68 -13.99 1.83 6.47
N PHE A 69 -13.39 3.01 6.59
CA PHE A 69 -13.84 4.06 7.49
C PHE A 69 -15.23 4.59 7.10
N ARG A 70 -15.51 4.80 5.81
CA ARG A 70 -16.84 5.22 5.35
C ARG A 70 -17.90 4.17 5.66
N ASP A 71 -17.60 2.90 5.46
CA ASP A 71 -18.52 1.81 5.79
C ASP A 71 -18.74 1.67 7.29
N MET A 72 -17.66 1.84 8.07
CA MET A 72 -17.74 1.87 9.53
C MET A 72 -18.53 3.08 10.01
N GLN A 73 -18.34 4.30 9.46
CA GLN A 73 -19.14 5.49 9.80
C GLN A 73 -20.63 5.31 9.52
N LYS A 74 -20.98 4.64 8.41
CA LYS A 74 -22.39 4.32 8.12
C LYS A 74 -23.00 3.37 9.16
N ARG A 75 -22.20 2.46 9.71
CA ARG A 75 -22.65 1.49 10.73
C ARG A 75 -22.55 2.03 12.15
N TYR A 76 -21.62 2.94 12.41
CA TYR A 76 -21.24 3.47 13.71
C TYR A 76 -21.05 4.98 13.54
N MET A 77 -22.00 5.78 14.01
CA MET A 77 -21.79 7.21 14.17
C MET A 77 -21.13 7.44 15.54
N PRO A 78 -19.81 7.69 15.61
CA PRO A 78 -19.18 8.03 16.88
C PRO A 78 -19.79 9.37 17.35
N ARG A 79 -20.40 9.37 18.53
CA ARG A 79 -21.06 10.54 19.11
C ARG A 79 -20.13 11.33 20.02
N THR A 80 -18.97 10.77 20.33
CA THR A 80 -18.00 11.37 21.26
C THR A 80 -16.61 11.46 20.64
N VAL A 81 -15.84 12.45 21.10
CA VAL A 81 -14.45 12.66 20.67
C VAL A 81 -13.57 11.44 21.00
N GLY A 82 -13.85 10.74 22.10
CA GLY A 82 -13.15 9.51 22.48
C GLY A 82 -13.38 8.34 21.51
N GLU A 83 -14.60 8.22 20.95
CA GLU A 83 -14.88 7.22 19.92
C GLU A 83 -14.22 7.60 18.58
N ILE A 84 -14.16 8.88 18.26
CA ILE A 84 -13.44 9.39 17.07
C ILE A 84 -11.95 9.06 17.18
N GLU A 85 -11.32 9.32 18.33
CA GLU A 85 -9.92 8.96 18.58
C GLU A 85 -9.68 7.44 18.54
N HIS A 86 -10.61 6.65 19.08
CA HIS A 86 -10.52 5.20 19.07
C HIS A 86 -10.56 4.66 17.63
N VAL A 87 -11.42 5.22 16.80
CA VAL A 87 -11.50 4.91 15.38
C VAL A 87 -10.21 5.30 14.65
N PHE A 88 -9.66 6.48 14.92
CA PHE A 88 -8.39 6.92 14.32
C PHE A 88 -7.23 6.01 14.72
N ARG A 89 -7.20 5.52 15.98
CA ARG A 89 -6.20 4.56 16.47
C ARG A 89 -6.34 3.17 15.85
N LEU A 90 -7.57 2.66 15.73
CA LEU A 90 -7.84 1.34 15.14
C LEU A 90 -7.55 1.31 13.65
N THR A 91 -7.74 2.43 12.97
CA THR A 91 -7.48 2.53 11.53
C THR A 91 -6.03 2.86 11.22
N GLY A 92 -5.29 3.56 12.11
CA GLY A 92 -3.88 3.89 11.88
C GLY A 92 -3.68 5.19 11.08
N LEU A 93 -4.60 6.16 11.23
CA LEU A 93 -4.59 7.47 10.58
C LEU A 93 -3.78 8.54 11.33
N MET A 94 -2.75 8.15 12.09
CA MET A 94 -1.89 9.04 12.88
C MET A 94 -0.44 8.92 12.42
#